data_AF-A0A6I5WZJ6-F1
#
_entry.id   AF-A0A6I5WZJ6-F1
#
_cell.length_a   1.000
_cell.length_b   1.000
_cell.length_c   1.000
_cell.angle_alpha   90.00
_cell.angle_beta   90.00
_cell.angle_gamma   90.00
#
_symmetry.space_group_name_H-M   'P 1'
#
loop_
_entity.id
_entity.type
_entity.pdbx_description
1 polymer ?
#
loop_
_entity_poly.entity_id
_entity_poly.type
_entity_poly.pdbx_seq_one_letter_code
_entity_poly.pdbx_strand_id
1 'polypeptide(L)'
;MTQTLFRAIAPALTPLLLGALGVGLSGCATNRQLESLNQPVVSRTNYTLDVASYGGVVPLPEQRRLAGWFEALDLRYGDRISIDDPGASGASREAIAAIAARYGLLVGDDAPVTTGQIAPGTVRVIVSRSSATVPNCPNWSAKSDVNLNNATYSNYGCAVNSNLASMVADPEHLLHGAKGTGETVVMSSSKAIDSYREAKPTGEQGLKQASTESGGK
;
A
#
# COMPACT_ATOMS: atom_id res chain seq x y z
N MET A 1 71.44 -67.26 0.66
CA MET A 1 70.64 -67.95 1.69
C MET A 1 69.80 -66.88 2.37
N THR A 2 68.47 -66.99 2.27
CA THR A 2 67.40 -66.41 3.13
C THR A 2 67.33 -64.86 3.26
N GLN A 3 66.40 -64.15 2.60
CA GLN A 3 64.98 -63.88 2.97
C GLN A 3 64.86 -63.27 4.39
N THR A 4 64.21 -62.13 4.70
CA THR A 4 62.92 -61.56 4.26
C THR A 4 62.84 -60.05 4.60
N LEU A 5 62.27 -59.25 3.70
CA LEU A 5 61.86 -57.85 3.93
C LEU A 5 60.60 -57.80 4.80
N PHE A 6 60.68 -57.19 5.99
CA PHE A 6 59.49 -56.86 6.80
C PHE A 6 58.89 -55.53 6.33
N ARG A 7 57.68 -55.60 5.77
CA ARG A 7 56.87 -54.46 5.31
C ARG A 7 56.04 -53.96 6.51
N ALA A 8 56.37 -52.80 7.06
CA ALA A 8 55.53 -52.14 8.06
C ALA A 8 54.46 -51.30 7.35
N ILE A 9 53.21 -51.78 7.36
CA ILE A 9 52.04 -51.02 6.93
C ILE A 9 51.57 -50.21 8.14
N ALA A 10 51.77 -48.89 8.11
CA ALA A 10 51.24 -47.99 9.12
C ALA A 10 49.75 -47.69 8.84
N PRO A 11 48.86 -47.69 9.86
CA PRO A 11 47.44 -47.43 9.67
C PRO A 11 47.18 -45.92 9.53
N ALA A 12 47.03 -45.45 8.29
CA ALA A 12 46.55 -44.10 7.99
C ALA A 12 45.02 -44.07 8.00
N LEU A 13 44.39 -44.06 9.19
CA LEU A 13 42.92 -44.01 9.30
C LEU A 13 42.39 -43.13 10.45
N THR A 14 43.21 -42.27 11.03
CA THR A 14 42.87 -41.46 12.21
C THR A 14 43.05 -39.95 12.04
N PRO A 15 42.53 -39.33 10.94
CA PRO A 15 42.09 -37.94 11.11
C PRO A 15 40.73 -37.63 10.45
N LEU A 16 39.89 -38.64 10.13
CA LEU A 16 38.59 -38.37 9.48
C LEU A 16 37.41 -38.16 10.45
N LEU A 17 37.57 -38.45 11.74
CA LEU A 17 36.46 -38.45 12.71
C LEU A 17 36.26 -37.14 13.49
N LEU A 18 37.20 -36.18 13.46
CA LEU A 18 37.01 -34.88 14.12
C LEU A 18 36.36 -33.81 13.22
N GLY A 19 36.19 -34.06 11.92
CA GLY A 19 35.53 -33.11 11.01
C GLY A 19 33.99 -33.18 11.02
N ALA A 20 33.41 -34.26 11.56
CA ALA A 20 31.96 -34.52 11.45
C ALA A 20 31.11 -33.86 12.56
N LEU A 21 31.71 -33.32 13.62
CA LEU A 21 30.97 -32.81 14.79
C LEU A 21 30.71 -31.29 14.77
N GLY A 22 31.13 -30.57 13.73
CA GLY A 22 31.02 -29.10 13.64
C GLY A 22 29.79 -28.56 12.90
N VAL A 23 28.98 -29.41 12.25
CA VAL A 23 27.93 -28.97 11.30
C VAL A 23 26.54 -28.82 11.93
N GLY A 24 26.40 -29.02 13.24
CA GLY A 24 25.09 -29.08 13.90
C GLY A 24 24.45 -27.75 14.33
N LEU A 25 25.18 -26.62 14.31
CA LEU A 25 24.71 -25.37 14.96
C LEU A 25 24.24 -24.27 14.00
N SER A 26 24.37 -24.45 12.68
CA SER A 26 23.85 -23.50 11.69
C SER A 26 22.38 -23.83 11.35
N GLY A 27 21.45 -23.56 12.27
CA GLY A 27 20.04 -23.81 11.98
C GLY A 27 19.05 -23.34 13.02
N CYS A 28 19.48 -23.00 14.22
CA CYS A 28 18.54 -22.50 15.22
C CYS A 28 18.08 -21.09 14.83
N ALA A 29 16.77 -20.94 14.64
CA ALA A 29 16.14 -19.64 14.55
C ALA A 29 16.56 -18.77 15.75
N THR A 30 16.82 -17.49 15.49
CA THR A 30 17.37 -16.53 16.46
C THR A 30 16.34 -15.52 16.96
N ASN A 31 15.28 -15.28 16.19
CA ASN A 31 14.22 -14.36 16.58
C ASN A 31 13.32 -15.01 17.63
N ARG A 32 13.46 -14.64 18.91
CA ARG A 32 12.62 -15.13 20.01
C ARG A 32 11.37 -14.29 20.26
N GLN A 33 11.11 -13.31 19.41
CA GLN A 33 9.93 -12.45 19.51
C GLN A 33 8.78 -13.08 18.70
N LEU A 34 7.56 -12.60 18.95
CA LEU A 34 6.38 -12.97 18.16
C LEU A 34 6.23 -12.11 16.89
N GLU A 35 7.07 -11.10 16.72
CA GLU A 35 7.03 -10.23 15.56
C GLU A 35 7.71 -10.87 14.34
N SER A 36 7.08 -10.71 13.17
CA SER A 36 7.65 -11.14 11.91
C SER A 36 8.89 -10.32 11.55
N LEU A 37 9.97 -10.98 11.13
CA LEU A 37 11.11 -10.32 10.48
C LEU A 37 10.77 -9.86 9.06
N ASN A 38 9.82 -10.54 8.42
CA ASN A 38 9.41 -10.28 7.05
C ASN A 38 8.29 -9.24 7.05
N GLN A 39 8.67 -7.97 7.22
CA GLN A 39 7.73 -6.84 7.26
C GLN A 39 7.49 -6.25 5.86
N PRO A 40 6.28 -5.75 5.56
CA PRO A 40 6.04 -4.99 4.34
C PRO A 40 6.90 -3.74 4.29
N VAL A 41 7.57 -3.53 3.16
CA VAL A 41 8.32 -2.32 2.86
C VAL A 41 7.58 -1.57 1.77
N VAL A 42 7.28 -0.30 2.06
CA VAL A 42 6.60 0.60 1.14
C VAL A 42 7.65 1.43 0.40
N SER A 43 7.58 1.40 -0.92
CA SER A 43 8.38 2.26 -1.79
C SER A 43 7.48 3.26 -2.48
N ARG A 44 7.94 4.52 -2.56
CA ARG A 44 7.22 5.62 -3.22
C ARG A 44 8.10 6.20 -4.33
N THR A 45 7.51 6.40 -5.49
CA THR A 45 8.14 7.11 -6.61
C THR A 45 7.31 8.34 -6.97
N ASN A 46 7.95 9.50 -7.02
CA ASN A 46 7.30 10.76 -7.36
C ASN A 46 7.76 11.21 -8.74
N TYR A 47 6.83 11.35 -9.67
CA TYR A 47 7.05 11.93 -10.98
C TYR A 47 6.56 13.37 -10.97
N THR A 48 7.37 14.30 -11.47
CA THR A 48 7.03 15.72 -11.47
C THR A 48 6.97 16.28 -12.89
N LEU A 49 6.03 17.18 -13.13
CA LEU A 49 5.92 17.95 -14.36
C LEU A 49 5.58 19.39 -14.01
N ASP A 50 6.44 20.31 -14.44
CA ASP A 50 6.21 21.75 -14.27
C ASP A 50 5.40 22.28 -15.44
N VAL A 51 4.23 22.81 -15.14
CA VAL A 51 3.17 23.22 -16.07
C VAL A 51 3.09 24.74 -16.07
N ALA A 52 3.22 25.39 -17.23
CA ALA A 52 3.12 26.85 -17.31
C ALA A 52 1.71 27.34 -16.92
N SER A 53 1.65 28.32 -16.01
CA SER A 53 0.44 28.99 -15.57
C SER A 53 0.62 30.50 -15.63
N TYR A 54 -0.20 31.17 -16.44
CA TYR A 54 -0.15 32.62 -16.60
C TYR A 54 -1.33 33.23 -15.86
N GLY A 55 -1.06 34.02 -14.83
CA GLY A 55 -2.12 34.63 -14.01
C GLY A 55 -3.01 33.60 -13.29
N GLY A 56 -2.48 32.41 -13.00
CA GLY A 56 -3.23 31.34 -12.35
C GLY A 56 -4.13 30.54 -13.30
N VAL A 57 -3.97 30.68 -14.62
CA VAL A 57 -4.69 29.91 -15.63
C VAL A 57 -3.70 29.07 -16.43
N VAL A 58 -4.00 27.78 -16.57
CA VAL A 58 -3.22 26.85 -17.40
C VAL A 58 -3.70 26.94 -18.85
N PRO A 59 -2.87 27.38 -19.81
CA PRO A 59 -3.26 27.48 -21.22
C PRO A 59 -3.59 26.12 -21.84
N LEU A 60 -4.45 26.11 -22.87
CA LEU A 60 -4.87 24.87 -23.54
C LEU A 60 -3.71 24.00 -24.08
N PRO A 61 -2.63 24.54 -24.69
CA PRO A 61 -1.49 23.72 -25.11
C PRO A 61 -0.85 22.97 -23.95
N GLU A 62 -0.80 23.61 -22.79
CA GLU A 62 -0.20 23.08 -21.58
C GLU A 62 -1.08 22.00 -20.93
N GLN A 63 -2.40 22.19 -20.97
CA GLN A 63 -3.37 21.15 -20.60
C GLN A 63 -3.23 19.88 -21.46
N ARG A 64 -3.00 20.03 -22.78
CA ARG A 64 -2.77 18.89 -23.67
C ARG A 64 -1.45 18.18 -23.38
N ARG A 65 -0.39 18.94 -23.07
CA ARG A 65 0.91 18.39 -22.67
C ARG A 65 0.79 17.58 -21.38
N LEU A 66 0.06 18.10 -20.39
CA LEU A 66 -0.24 17.40 -19.15
C LEU A 66 -1.04 16.12 -19.40
N ALA A 67 -2.08 16.18 -20.23
CA ALA A 67 -2.88 15.00 -20.58
C ALA A 67 -2.05 13.91 -21.27
N GLY A 68 -1.17 14.28 -22.21
CA GLY A 68 -0.26 13.34 -22.87
C GLY A 68 0.80 12.77 -21.92
N TRP A 69 1.24 13.54 -20.93
CA TRP A 69 2.13 13.03 -19.89
C TRP A 69 1.44 12.02 -18.97
N PHE A 70 0.18 12.26 -18.60
CA PHE A 70 -0.64 11.30 -17.85
C PHE A 70 -0.86 9.99 -18.65
N GLU A 71 -1.10 10.09 -19.95
CA GLU A 71 -1.19 8.92 -20.83
C GLU A 71 0.16 8.17 -20.90
N ALA A 72 1.26 8.87 -21.06
CA ALA A 72 2.60 8.27 -21.12
C ALA A 72 3.03 7.60 -19.80
N LEU A 73 2.58 8.12 -18.66
CA LEU A 73 2.79 7.50 -17.35
C LEU A 73 1.89 6.28 -17.10
N ASP A 74 0.88 6.07 -17.94
CA ASP A 74 -0.17 5.07 -17.76
C ASP A 74 -0.74 5.17 -16.35
N LEU A 75 -1.45 6.28 -16.09
CA LEU A 75 -2.08 6.51 -14.79
C LEU A 75 -3.06 5.38 -14.47
N ARG A 76 -2.86 4.78 -13.29
CA ARG A 76 -3.63 3.64 -12.82
C ARG A 76 -4.31 3.95 -11.51
N TYR A 77 -5.27 3.10 -11.16
CA TYR A 77 -5.82 3.08 -9.81
C TYR A 77 -4.68 2.92 -8.79
N GLY A 78 -4.67 3.78 -7.77
CA GLY A 78 -3.62 3.85 -6.74
C GLY A 78 -2.62 4.99 -6.95
N ASP A 79 -2.54 5.61 -8.14
CA ASP A 79 -1.73 6.80 -8.34
C ASP A 79 -2.37 8.02 -7.67
N ARG A 80 -1.54 8.86 -7.04
CA ARG A 80 -1.97 10.07 -6.35
C ARG A 80 -1.44 11.28 -7.08
N ILE A 81 -2.35 12.19 -7.43
CA ILE A 81 -1.99 13.46 -8.06
C ILE A 81 -2.03 14.54 -7.00
N SER A 82 -0.96 15.30 -6.86
CA SER A 82 -0.91 16.49 -6.00
C SER A 82 -0.35 17.67 -6.79
N ILE A 83 -0.72 18.87 -6.36
CA ILE A 83 -0.31 20.10 -7.03
C ILE A 83 0.48 20.94 -6.03
N ASP A 84 1.67 21.35 -6.43
CA ASP A 84 2.49 22.33 -5.74
C ASP A 84 2.46 23.63 -6.57
N ASP A 85 1.69 24.61 -6.10
CA ASP A 85 1.53 25.93 -6.73
C ASP A 85 1.96 27.03 -5.76
N PRO A 86 3.13 27.67 -5.97
CA PRO A 86 3.59 28.79 -5.14
C PRO A 86 2.63 29.99 -5.13
N GLY A 87 1.81 30.16 -6.17
CA GLY A 87 0.82 31.22 -6.29
C GLY A 87 -0.55 30.87 -5.72
N ALA A 88 -0.77 29.63 -5.27
CA ALA A 88 -2.02 29.12 -4.72
C ALA A 88 -3.29 29.47 -5.54
N SER A 89 -3.20 29.35 -6.87
CA SER A 89 -4.27 29.73 -7.78
C SER A 89 -5.35 28.63 -7.91
N GLY A 90 -6.58 28.95 -7.51
CA GLY A 90 -7.72 28.02 -7.61
C GLY A 90 -8.02 27.58 -9.05
N ALA A 91 -7.91 28.49 -10.01
CA ALA A 91 -8.17 28.20 -11.42
C ALA A 91 -7.15 27.20 -12.03
N SER A 92 -5.87 27.25 -11.65
CA SER A 92 -4.89 26.24 -12.11
C SER A 92 -5.23 24.87 -11.54
N ARG A 93 -5.58 24.82 -10.24
CA ARG A 93 -6.00 23.58 -9.58
C ARG A 93 -7.25 22.99 -10.23
N GLU A 94 -8.27 23.79 -10.51
CA GLU A 94 -9.49 23.35 -11.18
C GLU A 94 -9.21 22.81 -12.59
N ALA A 95 -8.36 23.48 -13.38
CA ALA A 95 -7.98 23.02 -14.70
C ALA A 95 -7.26 21.66 -14.66
N ILE A 96 -6.32 21.49 -13.74
CA ILE A 96 -5.59 20.23 -13.55
C ILE A 96 -6.53 19.14 -13.03
N ALA A 97 -7.41 19.46 -12.07
CA ALA A 97 -8.41 18.55 -11.54
C ALA A 97 -9.40 18.06 -12.61
N ALA A 98 -9.82 18.94 -13.53
CA ALA A 98 -10.68 18.58 -14.65
C ALA A 98 -10.00 17.60 -15.63
N ILE A 99 -8.68 17.66 -15.76
CA ILE A 99 -7.91 16.71 -16.58
C ILE A 99 -7.76 15.38 -15.83
N ALA A 100 -7.37 15.43 -14.55
CA ALA A 100 -7.24 14.26 -13.68
C ALA A 100 -8.55 13.46 -13.56
N ALA A 101 -9.70 14.15 -13.50
CA ALA A 101 -11.02 13.53 -13.42
C ALA A 101 -11.34 12.63 -14.61
N ARG A 102 -10.76 12.89 -15.80
CA ARG A 102 -10.93 12.03 -16.99
C ARG A 102 -10.28 10.66 -16.81
N TYR A 103 -9.27 10.57 -15.95
CA TYR A 103 -8.60 9.35 -15.56
C TYR A 103 -9.20 8.73 -14.29
N GLY A 104 -10.30 9.29 -13.77
CA GLY A 104 -10.95 8.82 -12.54
C GLY A 104 -10.14 9.09 -11.27
N LEU A 105 -9.16 10.01 -11.34
CA LEU A 105 -8.29 10.36 -10.22
C LEU A 105 -8.64 11.74 -9.67
N LEU A 106 -8.54 11.88 -8.35
CA LEU A 106 -8.73 13.14 -7.65
C LEU A 106 -7.38 13.76 -7.33
N VAL A 107 -7.34 15.09 -7.36
CA VAL A 107 -6.18 15.86 -6.92
C VAL A 107 -6.22 15.95 -5.39
N GLY A 108 -5.18 15.46 -4.73
CA GLY A 108 -4.99 15.57 -3.29
C GLY A 108 -4.53 16.97 -2.86
N ASP A 109 -4.75 17.27 -1.59
CA ASP A 109 -4.44 18.58 -1.01
C ASP A 109 -2.98 18.71 -0.54
N ASP A 110 -2.37 17.58 -0.14
CA ASP A 110 -1.00 17.55 0.35
C ASP A 110 -0.02 17.15 -0.76
N ALA A 111 0.80 18.11 -1.21
CA ALA A 111 1.93 17.83 -2.09
C ALA A 111 3.14 17.32 -1.28
N PRO A 112 3.80 16.22 -1.69
CA PRO A 112 5.04 15.81 -1.07
C PRO A 112 6.14 16.85 -1.36
N VAL A 113 7.12 16.96 -0.47
CA VAL A 113 8.28 17.82 -0.69
C VAL A 113 9.05 17.32 -1.90
N THR A 114 9.10 18.12 -2.96
CA THR A 114 9.85 17.83 -4.19
C THR A 114 11.19 18.54 -4.19
N THR A 115 12.17 17.98 -4.89
CA THR A 115 13.46 18.63 -5.11
C THR A 115 13.36 19.65 -6.24
N GLY A 116 14.05 20.78 -6.07
CA GLY A 116 14.13 21.84 -7.08
C GLY A 116 13.10 22.95 -6.87
N GLN A 117 13.52 24.18 -7.17
CA GLN A 117 12.66 25.36 -7.13
C GLN A 117 11.59 25.28 -8.24
N ILE A 118 10.39 25.78 -7.95
CA ILE A 118 9.33 25.95 -8.95
C ILE A 118 9.54 27.32 -9.59
N ALA A 119 9.63 27.35 -10.92
CA ALA A 119 9.82 28.61 -11.64
C ALA A 119 8.58 29.52 -11.47
N PRO A 120 8.74 30.85 -11.35
CA PRO A 120 7.61 31.77 -11.31
C PRO A 120 6.71 31.59 -12.54
N GLY A 121 5.39 31.59 -12.33
CA GLY A 121 4.43 31.33 -13.42
C GLY A 121 4.38 29.88 -13.88
N THR A 122 4.81 28.94 -13.04
CA THR A 122 4.61 27.50 -13.26
C THR A 122 3.99 26.85 -12.03
N VAL A 123 3.26 25.77 -12.27
CA VAL A 123 2.63 24.92 -11.27
C VAL A 123 3.23 23.54 -11.43
N ARG A 124 3.71 22.94 -10.35
CA ARG A 124 4.28 21.60 -10.38
C ARG A 124 3.19 20.58 -10.10
N VAL A 125 2.92 19.73 -11.09
CA VAL A 125 2.05 18.56 -10.91
C VAL A 125 2.91 17.38 -10.53
N ILE A 126 2.53 16.69 -9.45
CA ILE A 126 3.23 15.52 -8.94
C ILE A 126 2.31 14.31 -9.01
N VAL A 127 2.81 13.23 -9.61
CA VAL A 127 2.18 11.91 -9.57
C VAL A 127 3.02 11.03 -8.64
N SER A 128 2.43 10.63 -7.52
CA SER A 128 3.06 9.73 -6.55
C SER A 128 2.50 8.32 -6.73
N ARG A 129 3.37 7.35 -6.95
CA ARG A 129 3.05 5.92 -7.01
C ARG A 129 3.70 5.20 -5.85
N SER A 130 2.89 4.55 -5.03
CA SER A 130 3.34 3.78 -3.87
C SER A 130 3.11 2.28 -4.12
N SER A 131 4.05 1.44 -3.71
CA SER A 131 3.95 -0.03 -3.78
C SER A 131 4.46 -0.65 -2.50
N ALA A 132 3.81 -1.73 -2.04
CA ALA A 132 4.26 -2.51 -0.88
C ALA A 132 4.78 -3.87 -1.35
N THR A 133 5.96 -4.26 -0.88
CA THR A 133 6.50 -5.60 -1.09
C THR A 133 7.17 -6.10 0.18
N VAL A 134 7.15 -7.41 0.41
CA VAL A 134 7.89 -8.02 1.52
C VAL A 134 9.19 -8.60 0.95
N PRO A 135 10.35 -7.98 1.20
CA PRO A 135 11.61 -8.49 0.69
C PRO A 135 11.94 -9.84 1.32
N ASN A 136 12.73 -10.65 0.60
CA ASN A 136 13.23 -11.96 1.04
C ASN A 136 12.16 -13.05 1.28
N CYS A 137 10.90 -12.83 0.85
CA CYS A 137 9.87 -13.88 0.85
C CYS A 137 9.75 -14.58 -0.52
N PRO A 138 9.55 -15.92 -0.54
CA PRO A 138 9.56 -16.83 0.60
C PRO A 138 10.98 -17.08 1.15
N ASN A 139 11.12 -17.21 2.47
CA ASN A 139 12.42 -17.40 3.14
C ASN A 139 12.57 -18.83 3.69
N TRP A 140 13.32 -19.68 3.00
CA TRP A 140 13.63 -21.06 3.42
C TRP A 140 15.12 -21.24 3.78
N SER A 141 15.69 -20.21 4.39
CA SER A 141 17.10 -20.23 4.80
C SER A 141 17.36 -21.22 5.94
N ALA A 142 16.43 -21.35 6.89
CA ALA A 142 16.48 -22.39 7.91
C ALA A 142 16.27 -23.77 7.26
N LYS A 143 17.21 -24.69 7.47
CA LYS A 143 17.19 -26.05 6.89
C LYS A 143 16.68 -27.13 7.85
N SER A 144 16.35 -26.73 9.08
CA SER A 144 15.85 -27.62 10.13
C SER A 144 14.69 -26.97 10.84
N ASP A 145 13.68 -27.76 11.18
CA ASP A 145 12.55 -27.35 12.02
C ASP A 145 12.87 -27.47 13.52
N VAL A 146 14.02 -28.07 13.86
CA VAL A 146 14.46 -28.18 15.25
C VAL A 146 14.74 -26.80 15.81
N ASN A 147 13.96 -26.41 16.81
CA ASN A 147 13.99 -25.09 17.39
C ASN A 147 14.11 -25.15 18.91
N LEU A 148 15.34 -25.36 19.40
CA LEU A 148 15.65 -25.39 20.83
C LEU A 148 15.59 -24.00 21.49
N ASN A 149 15.52 -22.94 20.68
CA ASN A 149 15.53 -21.55 21.14
C ASN A 149 14.13 -20.95 21.32
N ASN A 150 13.07 -21.71 21.05
CA ASN A 150 11.69 -21.21 20.99
C ASN A 150 11.55 -19.94 20.12
N ALA A 151 12.25 -19.92 18.98
CA ALA A 151 12.32 -18.79 18.06
C ALA A 151 11.36 -18.93 16.87
N THR A 152 10.90 -17.83 16.29
CA THR A 152 10.08 -17.85 15.08
C THR A 152 10.87 -18.34 13.87
N TYR A 153 10.25 -19.15 13.02
CA TYR A 153 10.90 -19.71 11.83
C TYR A 153 11.24 -18.60 10.82
N SER A 154 12.26 -18.79 9.97
CA SER A 154 12.70 -17.76 9.00
C SER A 154 11.61 -17.29 8.03
N ASN A 155 10.67 -18.18 7.69
CA ASN A 155 9.51 -17.89 6.84
C ASN A 155 8.30 -17.32 7.59
N TYR A 156 8.40 -17.12 8.91
CA TYR A 156 7.30 -16.61 9.73
C TYR A 156 6.83 -15.25 9.21
N GLY A 157 5.51 -15.10 9.07
CA GLY A 157 4.87 -13.89 8.54
C GLY A 157 4.94 -13.70 7.03
N CYS A 158 5.74 -14.45 6.26
CA CYS A 158 5.83 -14.24 4.80
C CYS A 158 4.48 -14.37 4.10
N ALA A 159 3.71 -15.43 4.37
CA ALA A 159 2.40 -15.61 3.72
C ALA A 159 1.40 -14.51 4.08
N VAL A 160 1.30 -14.15 5.35
CA VAL A 160 0.34 -13.14 5.82
C VAL A 160 0.73 -11.74 5.34
N ASN A 161 1.98 -11.35 5.52
CA ASN A 161 2.44 -10.00 5.21
C ASN A 161 2.57 -9.76 3.70
N SER A 162 2.91 -10.78 2.91
CA SER A 162 2.93 -10.65 1.44
C SER A 162 1.51 -10.53 0.87
N ASN A 163 0.56 -11.33 1.38
CA ASN A 163 -0.84 -11.19 1.00
C ASN A 163 -1.38 -9.83 1.42
N LEU A 164 -1.09 -9.37 2.63
CA LEU A 164 -1.47 -8.02 3.07
C LEU A 164 -0.89 -6.94 2.16
N ALA A 165 0.41 -6.99 1.85
CA ALA A 165 1.05 -6.05 0.94
C ALA A 165 0.40 -6.03 -0.46
N SER A 166 -0.08 -7.18 -0.95
CA SER A 166 -0.75 -7.29 -2.25
C SER A 166 -2.22 -6.86 -2.27
N MET A 167 -2.93 -6.95 -1.13
CA MET A 167 -4.36 -6.67 -1.04
C MET A 167 -4.67 -5.22 -0.64
N VAL A 168 -3.73 -4.54 0.01
CA VAL A 168 -3.94 -3.16 0.47
C VAL A 168 -4.02 -2.22 -0.73
N ALA A 169 -5.13 -1.48 -0.81
CA ALA A 169 -5.38 -0.54 -1.91
C ALA A 169 -4.41 0.65 -1.92
N ASP A 170 -4.08 1.20 -0.75
CA ASP A 170 -3.07 2.26 -0.59
C ASP A 170 -1.94 1.79 0.33
N PRO A 171 -0.75 1.47 -0.24
CA PRO A 171 0.42 1.04 0.51
C PRO A 171 0.85 2.00 1.62
N GLU A 172 0.57 3.30 1.52
CA GLU A 172 0.96 4.29 2.54
C GLU A 172 0.22 4.10 3.87
N HIS A 173 -0.95 3.47 3.82
CA HIS A 173 -1.71 3.13 5.03
C HIS A 173 -0.98 2.10 5.91
N LEU A 174 -0.02 1.34 5.38
CA LEU A 174 0.84 0.46 6.18
C LEU A 174 1.80 1.23 7.10
N LEU A 175 2.07 2.51 6.80
CA LEU A 175 2.99 3.35 7.58
C LEU A 175 2.26 4.24 8.59
N HIS A 176 1.21 4.92 8.15
CA HIS A 176 0.56 5.98 8.94
C HIS A 176 -0.94 5.75 9.18
N GLY A 177 -1.51 4.66 8.64
CA GLY A 177 -2.95 4.43 8.63
C GLY A 177 -3.71 5.40 7.73
N ALA A 178 -4.98 5.10 7.46
CA ALA A 178 -5.86 6.01 6.77
C ALA A 178 -6.27 7.15 7.70
N LYS A 179 -6.09 8.41 7.27
CA LYS A 179 -6.64 9.57 7.97
C LYS A 179 -8.07 9.79 7.47
N GLY A 180 -9.05 9.63 8.34
CA GLY A 180 -10.41 10.10 8.09
C GLY A 180 -10.52 11.60 8.35
N THR A 181 -11.51 12.27 7.76
CA THR A 181 -11.81 13.70 7.98
C THR A 181 -12.45 13.99 9.34
N GLY A 182 -12.48 13.03 10.27
CA GLY A 182 -13.15 13.17 11.56
C GLY A 182 -14.69 13.13 11.46
N GLU A 183 -15.26 13.40 10.30
CA GLU A 183 -16.56 12.87 9.92
C GLU A 183 -16.38 11.36 9.77
N THR A 184 -16.85 10.64 10.78
CA THR A 184 -17.48 9.35 10.47
C THR A 184 -18.35 9.63 9.25
N VAL A 185 -18.04 9.00 8.12
CA VAL A 185 -19.04 8.79 7.09
C VAL A 185 -20.06 7.91 7.80
N VAL A 186 -20.96 8.57 8.52
CA VAL A 186 -22.17 8.05 9.14
C VAL A 186 -22.94 7.60 7.92
N MET A 187 -22.55 6.40 7.48
CA MET A 187 -23.10 5.68 6.36
C MET A 187 -24.61 5.84 6.45
N SER A 188 -25.28 5.88 5.30
CA SER A 188 -26.75 5.80 5.22
C SER A 188 -27.37 4.77 6.17
N SER A 189 -26.62 3.77 6.64
CA SER A 189 -26.99 2.85 7.72
C SER A 189 -27.39 3.50 9.05
N SER A 190 -26.68 4.49 9.57
CA SER A 190 -27.08 5.17 10.82
C SER A 190 -28.28 6.10 10.59
N LYS A 191 -28.35 6.78 9.44
CA LYS A 191 -29.56 7.51 9.02
C LYS A 191 -30.77 6.57 8.94
N ALA A 192 -30.59 5.34 8.44
CA ALA A 192 -31.63 4.33 8.39
C ALA A 192 -32.04 3.85 9.80
N ILE A 193 -31.07 3.63 10.70
CA ILE A 193 -31.34 3.27 12.10
C ILE A 193 -32.11 4.39 12.82
N ASP A 194 -31.70 5.63 12.66
CA ASP A 194 -32.38 6.78 13.26
C ASP A 194 -33.77 6.96 12.67
N SER A 195 -33.93 6.81 11.35
CA SER A 195 -35.25 6.84 10.72
C SER A 195 -36.19 5.73 11.20
N TYR A 196 -35.66 4.53 11.50
CA TYR A 196 -36.43 3.43 12.07
C TYR A 196 -36.80 3.70 13.53
N ARG A 197 -35.89 4.29 14.32
CA ARG A 197 -36.14 4.67 15.72
C ARG A 197 -37.13 5.82 15.86
N GLU A 198 -37.06 6.80 14.96
CA GLU A 198 -37.92 7.98 14.94
C GLU A 198 -39.22 7.76 14.14
N ALA A 199 -39.37 6.62 13.47
CA ALA A 199 -40.57 6.29 12.72
C ALA A 199 -41.80 6.28 13.66
N LYS A 200 -42.66 7.27 13.49
CA LYS A 200 -43.92 7.37 14.23
C LYS A 200 -44.81 6.15 13.90
N PRO A 201 -45.48 5.54 14.90
CA PRO A 201 -46.39 4.42 14.66
C PRO A 201 -47.46 4.79 13.63
N THR A 202 -47.72 3.89 12.67
CA THR A 202 -48.69 4.10 11.57
C THR A 202 -50.14 4.29 12.03
N GLY A 203 -50.41 4.18 13.34
CA GLY A 203 -51.71 4.46 13.95
C GLY A 203 -51.92 5.92 14.37
N GLU A 204 -50.88 6.77 14.41
CA GLU A 204 -51.03 8.18 14.85
C GLU A 204 -51.71 9.09 13.81
N GLN A 205 -51.66 8.74 12.52
CA GLN A 205 -52.20 9.59 11.46
C GLN A 205 -53.72 9.44 11.24
N GLY A 206 -54.41 8.69 12.12
CA GLY A 206 -55.84 8.44 12.02
C GLY A 206 -56.22 7.61 10.79
N LEU A 207 -57.39 6.96 10.84
CA LEU A 207 -57.94 6.29 9.68
C LEU A 207 -58.32 7.34 8.63
N LYS A 208 -57.80 7.22 7.40
CA LYS A 208 -58.27 8.04 6.28
C LYS A 208 -59.76 7.78 6.10
N GLN A 209 -60.60 8.79 6.31
CA GLN A 209 -62.03 8.69 6.00
C GLN A 209 -62.18 8.51 4.49
N ALA A 210 -62.53 7.31 4.07
CA ALA A 210 -63.00 7.06 2.72
C ALA A 210 -64.49 7.43 2.68
N SER A 211 -64.83 8.55 2.04
CA SER A 211 -66.21 8.88 1.73
C SER A 211 -66.72 7.90 0.67
N THR A 212 -67.59 6.98 1.08
CA THR A 212 -68.34 6.14 0.16
C THR A 212 -69.62 6.90 -0.20
N GLU A 213 -69.51 7.87 -1.11
CA GLU A 213 -70.71 8.39 -1.78
C GLU A 213 -71.11 7.36 -2.84
N SER A 214 -72.06 6.51 -2.46
CA SER A 214 -72.84 5.70 -3.37
C SER A 214 -73.66 6.62 -4.26
N GLY A 215 -73.16 6.93 -5.45
CA GLY A 215 -73.96 7.49 -6.54
C GLY A 215 -74.94 6.42 -7.04
N GLY A 216 -76.12 6.35 -6.41
CA GLY A 216 -77.26 5.56 -6.87
C GLY A 216 -78.21 6.41 -7.70
N LYS A 217 -78.48 5.92 -8.92
CA LYS A 217 -79.41 6.39 -9.98
C LYS A 217 -78.95 7.55 -10.86
#